data_AF-A0A9W8IZ35-F1
#
_entry.id   AF-A0A9W8IZ35-F1
#
_cell.length_a   1.000
_cell.length_b   1.000
_cell.length_c   1.000
_cell.angle_alpha   90.00
_cell.angle_beta   90.00
_cell.angle_gamma   90.00
#
_symmetry.space_group_name_H-M   'P 1'
#
loop_
_entity.id
_entity.type
_entity.pdbx_description
1 polymer ?
#
loop_
_entity_poly.entity_id
_entity_poly.type
_entity_poly.pdbx_seq_one_letter_code
_entity_poly.pdbx_strand_id
1 'polypeptide(L)'
;MGRKLKYRTEEERKMARRKQRLERSLRPRATEAHCEENRRAYAKRKVIWVPEPSDVVQALAKWDILMADQEHVYDRHSIAAEPLKLLGTALTDADFQSMIGHPPYPSHIVEHVSFEKDWPQISAAFLGYATRTYVTEHTRWLDQAGGHDRASLSSDLSKQYRDLLEDYEQFTIDVEENADFLPAELIAFQNRLWTSRRLVWLAGDLGSLTAGTDVLLTALQARISHLQCNTIW
;
A
#
# COMPACT_ATOMS: atom_id res chain seq x y z
N MET A 1 -33.51 -44.40 -30.75
CA MET A 1 -34.38 -43.59 -29.87
C MET A 1 -34.00 -42.12 -29.99
N GLY A 2 -34.79 -41.32 -30.71
CA GLY A 2 -34.47 -39.90 -30.97
C GLY A 2 -34.87 -38.98 -29.81
N ARG A 3 -33.98 -38.07 -29.40
CA ARG A 3 -34.26 -37.02 -28.40
C ARG A 3 -35.44 -36.16 -28.88
N LYS A 4 -36.58 -36.23 -28.19
CA LYS A 4 -37.74 -35.35 -28.47
C LYS A 4 -37.34 -33.89 -28.21
N LEU A 5 -37.60 -33.03 -29.18
CA LEU A 5 -37.52 -31.57 -29.02
C LEU A 5 -38.48 -31.14 -27.90
N LYS A 6 -37.94 -30.45 -26.89
CA LYS A 6 -38.68 -29.99 -25.69
C LYS A 6 -39.81 -29.00 -26.02
N TYR A 7 -39.74 -28.33 -27.17
CA TYR A 7 -40.75 -27.41 -27.69
C TYR A 7 -40.97 -27.71 -29.17
N ARG A 8 -42.22 -27.73 -29.61
CA ARG A 8 -42.62 -28.06 -30.99
C ARG A 8 -42.54 -26.84 -31.92
N THR A 9 -42.65 -25.63 -31.37
CA THR A 9 -42.61 -24.38 -32.14
C THR A 9 -41.73 -23.31 -31.48
N GLU A 10 -41.31 -22.31 -32.24
CA GLU A 10 -40.53 -21.18 -31.72
C GLU A 10 -41.36 -20.32 -30.75
N GLU A 11 -42.67 -20.22 -30.99
CA GLU A 11 -43.60 -19.52 -30.11
C GLU A 11 -43.76 -20.21 -28.76
N GLU A 12 -43.87 -21.54 -28.72
CA GLU A 12 -43.87 -22.31 -27.47
C GLU A 12 -42.59 -22.08 -26.66
N ARG A 13 -41.45 -22.00 -27.34
CA ARG A 13 -40.17 -21.68 -26.70
C ARG A 13 -40.14 -20.27 -26.13
N LYS A 14 -40.70 -19.28 -26.83
CA LYS A 14 -40.80 -17.88 -26.35
C LYS A 14 -41.76 -17.75 -25.17
N MET A 15 -42.93 -18.41 -25.23
CA MET A 15 -43.91 -18.44 -24.15
C MET A 15 -43.37 -19.13 -22.90
N ALA A 16 -42.70 -20.28 -23.04
CA ALA A 16 -42.06 -20.96 -21.92
C ALA A 16 -40.98 -20.10 -21.26
N ARG A 17 -40.17 -19.37 -22.04
CA ARG A 17 -39.18 -18.42 -21.50
C ARG A 17 -39.83 -17.25 -20.77
N ARG A 18 -40.94 -16.70 -21.29
CA ARG A 18 -41.70 -15.63 -20.60
C ARG A 18 -42.29 -16.12 -19.29
N LYS A 19 -42.94 -17.28 -19.29
CA LYS A 19 -43.51 -17.90 -18.08
C LYS A 19 -42.45 -18.18 -17.03
N GLN A 20 -41.30 -18.74 -17.45
CA GLN A 20 -40.18 -19.02 -16.55
C GLN A 20 -39.53 -17.75 -15.98
N ARG A 21 -39.50 -16.64 -16.74
CA ARG A 21 -39.08 -15.32 -16.22
C ARG A 21 -40.06 -14.80 -15.18
N LEU A 22 -41.37 -14.91 -15.44
CA LEU A 22 -42.43 -14.44 -14.56
C LEU A 22 -42.46 -15.22 -13.24
N GLU A 23 -42.31 -16.55 -13.31
CA GLU A 23 -42.18 -17.41 -12.12
C GLU A 23 -40.93 -17.09 -11.29
N ARG A 24 -39.82 -16.67 -11.93
CA ARG A 24 -38.61 -16.25 -11.21
C ARG A 24 -38.78 -14.91 -10.52
N SER A 25 -39.46 -13.94 -11.14
CA SER A 25 -39.71 -12.63 -10.53
C SER A 25 -40.70 -12.68 -9.37
N LEU A 26 -41.57 -13.70 -9.33
CA LEU A 26 -42.54 -13.90 -8.26
C LEU A 26 -41.96 -14.60 -7.02
N ARG A 27 -40.70 -15.06 -7.05
CA ARG A 27 -40.08 -15.69 -5.88
C ARG A 27 -39.80 -14.63 -4.80
N PRO A 28 -40.07 -14.93 -3.52
CA PRO A 28 -39.69 -14.04 -2.43
C PRO A 28 -38.16 -13.81 -2.45
N ARG A 29 -37.73 -12.56 -2.27
CA ARG A 29 -36.34 -12.06 -2.41
C ARG A 29 -35.71 -12.13 -3.82
N ALA A 30 -36.49 -12.37 -4.88
CA ALA A 30 -35.96 -12.39 -6.25
C ALA A 30 -35.32 -11.05 -6.66
N THR A 31 -35.92 -9.93 -6.25
CA THR A 31 -35.42 -8.58 -6.53
C THR A 31 -34.09 -8.32 -5.82
N GLU A 32 -33.98 -8.71 -4.55
CA GLU A 32 -32.75 -8.60 -3.75
C GLU A 32 -31.63 -9.46 -4.33
N ALA A 33 -31.92 -10.73 -4.67
CA ALA A 33 -30.95 -11.62 -5.28
C ALA A 33 -30.45 -11.12 -6.64
N HIS A 34 -31.34 -10.51 -7.45
CA HIS A 34 -30.96 -9.91 -8.73
C HIS A 34 -30.18 -8.61 -8.56
N CYS A 35 -30.52 -7.78 -7.57
CA CYS A 35 -29.75 -6.59 -7.21
C CYS A 35 -28.35 -6.97 -6.70
N GLU A 36 -28.25 -8.03 -5.90
CA GLU A 36 -27.00 -8.62 -5.41
C GLU A 36 -26.14 -9.18 -6.56
N GLU A 37 -26.73 -9.97 -7.46
CA GLU A 37 -26.04 -10.46 -8.67
C GLU A 37 -25.58 -9.32 -9.57
N ASN A 38 -26.43 -8.30 -9.79
CA ASN A 38 -26.04 -7.12 -10.54
C ASN A 38 -24.92 -6.35 -9.85
N ARG A 39 -24.97 -6.17 -8.52
CA ARG A 39 -23.87 -5.56 -7.75
C ARG A 39 -22.58 -6.34 -7.94
N ARG A 40 -22.60 -7.67 -7.82
CA ARG A 40 -21.44 -8.54 -8.04
C ARG A 40 -20.94 -8.48 -9.48
N ALA A 41 -21.83 -8.44 -10.47
CA ALA A 41 -21.48 -8.33 -11.88
C ALA A 41 -20.89 -6.95 -12.22
N TYR A 42 -21.41 -5.88 -11.60
CA TYR A 42 -20.91 -4.52 -11.77
C TYR A 42 -19.56 -4.33 -11.08
N ALA A 43 -19.39 -4.88 -9.88
CA ALA A 43 -18.12 -4.92 -9.16
C ALA A 43 -17.04 -5.68 -9.96
N LYS A 44 -17.39 -6.80 -10.60
CA LYS A 44 -16.49 -7.54 -11.51
C LYS A 44 -16.11 -6.77 -12.77
N ARG A 45 -16.92 -5.80 -13.20
CA ARG A 45 -16.74 -5.03 -14.44
C ARG A 45 -16.16 -3.64 -14.23
N LYS A 46 -15.95 -3.19 -12.98
CA LYS A 46 -15.27 -1.91 -12.74
C LYS A 46 -13.85 -2.02 -13.27
N VAL A 47 -13.53 -1.13 -14.20
CA VAL A 47 -12.17 -0.92 -14.66
C VAL A 47 -11.37 -0.45 -13.45
N ILE A 48 -10.38 -1.23 -13.06
CA ILE A 48 -9.42 -0.83 -12.03
C ILE A 48 -8.54 0.23 -12.69
N TRP A 49 -8.55 1.42 -12.11
CA TRP A 49 -7.62 2.47 -12.49
C TRP A 49 -6.25 2.12 -11.93
N VAL A 50 -5.25 2.06 -12.82
CA VAL A 50 -3.85 1.86 -12.45
C VAL A 50 -3.13 3.18 -12.70
N PRO A 51 -2.61 3.84 -11.65
CA PRO A 51 -1.83 5.06 -11.83
C PRO A 51 -0.48 4.74 -12.47
N GLU A 52 0.03 5.69 -13.24
CA GLU A 52 1.42 5.70 -13.71
C GLU A 52 2.18 6.71 -12.84
N PRO A 53 3.06 6.26 -11.93
CA PRO A 53 3.90 7.17 -11.14
C PRO A 53 4.78 8.00 -12.06
N SER A 54 4.99 9.28 -11.74
CA SER A 54 5.84 10.16 -12.56
C SER A 54 7.28 9.69 -12.62
N ASP A 55 8.01 10.06 -13.67
CA ASP A 55 9.43 9.70 -13.83
C ASP A 55 10.28 10.14 -12.62
N VAL A 56 9.94 11.27 -12.01
CA VAL A 56 10.61 11.78 -10.80
C VAL A 56 10.37 10.86 -9.61
N VAL A 57 9.12 10.43 -9.39
CA VAL A 57 8.78 9.47 -8.31
C VAL A 57 9.49 8.14 -8.55
N GLN A 58 9.50 7.64 -9.80
CA GLN A 58 10.17 6.40 -10.15
C GLN A 58 11.69 6.46 -9.99
N ALA A 59 12.30 7.59 -10.36
CA ALA A 59 13.74 7.81 -10.18
C ALA A 59 14.10 7.85 -8.70
N LEU A 60 13.34 8.60 -7.90
CA LEU A 60 13.56 8.76 -6.48
C LEU A 60 13.36 7.43 -5.73
N ALA A 61 12.37 6.63 -6.11
CA ALA A 61 12.13 5.31 -5.51
C ALA A 61 13.32 4.35 -5.65
N LYS A 62 14.16 4.54 -6.67
CA LYS A 62 15.35 3.72 -6.96
C LYS A 62 16.61 4.21 -6.25
N TRP A 63 16.57 5.37 -5.59
CA TRP A 63 17.73 5.85 -4.87
C TRP A 63 18.02 4.97 -3.66
N ASP A 64 19.29 4.67 -3.45
CA ASP A 64 19.74 3.96 -2.27
C ASP A 64 19.64 4.87 -1.06
N ILE A 65 19.07 4.32 0.01
CA ILE A 65 18.83 5.04 1.27
C ILE A 65 19.94 4.72 2.28
N LEU A 66 20.66 3.61 2.09
CA LEU A 66 21.64 3.08 3.03
C LEU A 66 23.01 2.95 2.37
N MET A 67 24.03 3.11 3.20
CA MET A 67 25.40 2.72 2.91
C MET A 67 25.65 1.31 3.49
N ALA A 68 26.53 0.53 2.86
CA ALA A 68 26.77 -0.88 3.22
C ALA A 68 27.26 -1.09 4.67
N ASP A 69 27.85 -0.06 5.30
CA ASP A 69 28.29 -0.10 6.69
C ASP A 69 27.15 0.09 7.72
N GLN A 70 25.94 0.42 7.26
CA GLN A 70 24.79 0.78 8.10
C GLN A 70 23.63 -0.22 8.05
N GLU A 71 23.74 -1.28 7.24
CA GLU A 71 22.79 -2.40 7.21
C GLU A 71 22.56 -3.00 8.60
N HIS A 72 23.61 -3.09 9.42
CA HIS A 72 23.51 -3.71 10.74
C HIS A 72 22.74 -2.83 11.74
N VAL A 73 22.72 -1.51 11.53
CA VAL A 73 21.92 -0.56 12.34
C VAL A 73 20.46 -0.62 11.90
N TYR A 74 20.26 -0.70 10.57
CA TYR A 74 18.98 -1.02 9.98
C TYR A 74 18.41 -2.32 10.57
N ASP A 75 19.18 -3.41 10.67
CA ASP A 75 18.74 -4.71 11.21
C ASP A 75 18.59 -4.76 12.74
N ARG A 76 19.39 -3.99 13.49
CA ARG A 76 19.28 -3.95 14.96
C ARG A 76 18.05 -3.19 15.41
N HIS A 77 17.84 -1.99 14.89
CA HIS A 77 16.59 -1.28 15.16
C HIS A 77 15.43 -1.94 14.43
N SER A 78 15.65 -2.43 13.21
CA SER A 78 15.17 -3.68 12.58
C SER A 78 14.32 -4.64 13.40
N ILE A 79 14.98 -5.40 14.25
CA ILE A 79 14.49 -6.69 14.75
C ILE A 79 14.37 -6.69 16.28
N ALA A 80 15.04 -5.76 16.98
CA ALA A 80 15.01 -5.64 18.43
C ALA A 80 14.69 -4.20 18.85
N ALA A 81 13.65 -4.04 19.68
CA ALA A 81 13.10 -2.76 20.16
C ALA A 81 14.03 -1.97 21.11
N GLU A 82 15.35 -2.09 20.95
CA GLU A 82 16.29 -1.29 21.73
C GLU A 82 16.35 0.15 21.17
N PRO A 83 16.35 1.17 22.04
CA PRO A 83 16.54 2.56 21.63
C PRO A 83 17.89 2.77 20.93
N LEU A 84 17.93 3.63 19.91
CA LEU A 84 19.18 4.01 19.24
C LEU A 84 19.98 4.90 20.19
N LYS A 85 21.14 4.41 20.64
CA LYS A 85 22.01 5.15 21.55
C LYS A 85 22.97 6.03 20.76
N LEU A 86 22.82 7.34 20.92
CA LEU A 86 23.73 8.36 20.42
C LEU A 86 24.54 8.94 21.59
N LEU A 87 25.53 9.78 21.29
CA LEU A 87 26.31 10.44 22.33
C LEU A 87 25.45 11.51 23.01
N GLY A 88 24.96 11.22 24.23
CA GLY A 88 24.20 12.17 25.04
C GLY A 88 22.68 12.12 24.86
N THR A 89 22.16 11.23 24.03
CA THR A 89 20.71 11.03 23.82
C THR A 89 20.43 9.59 23.37
N ALA A 90 19.21 9.13 23.61
CA ALA A 90 18.70 7.88 23.06
C ALA A 90 17.41 8.16 22.29
N LEU A 91 17.34 7.72 21.03
CA LEU A 91 16.13 7.85 20.22
C LEU A 91 15.21 6.65 20.45
N THR A 92 13.95 6.95 20.72
CA THR A 92 12.88 6.01 21.06
C THR A 92 11.98 5.72 19.87
N ASP A 93 11.11 4.71 19.98
CA ASP A 93 10.10 4.44 18.94
C ASP A 93 9.15 5.63 18.73
N ALA A 94 8.83 6.39 19.79
CA ALA A 94 8.02 7.59 19.68
C ALA A 94 8.69 8.68 18.84
N ASP A 95 10.02 8.79 18.93
CA ASP A 95 10.81 9.72 18.13
C ASP A 95 10.74 9.37 16.65
N PHE A 96 10.94 8.08 16.31
CA PHE A 96 10.81 7.62 14.94
C PHE A 96 9.37 7.75 14.41
N GLN A 97 8.37 7.50 15.25
CA GLN A 97 6.97 7.72 14.90
C GLN A 97 6.71 9.19 14.55
N SER A 98 7.24 10.13 15.33
CA SER A 98 7.14 11.55 15.05
C SER A 98 7.91 11.95 13.78
N MET A 99 9.04 11.31 13.49
CA MET A 99 9.82 11.59 12.29
C MET A 99 9.18 11.06 11.00
N ILE A 100 8.34 10.01 11.02
CA ILE A 100 7.59 9.55 9.81
C ILE A 100 6.62 10.63 9.29
N GLY A 101 6.15 11.52 10.17
CA GLY A 101 5.16 12.54 9.84
C GLY A 101 5.74 13.81 9.22
N HIS A 102 4.92 14.86 9.20
CA HIS A 102 5.29 16.21 8.79
C HIS A 102 5.86 17.01 9.98
N PRO A 103 6.64 18.09 9.74
CA PRO A 103 7.13 18.95 10.81
C PRO A 103 5.99 19.56 11.65
N PRO A 104 6.26 19.96 12.91
CA PRO A 104 7.57 20.04 13.54
C PRO A 104 8.10 18.68 14.02
N TYR A 105 9.34 18.38 13.65
CA TYR A 105 10.06 17.20 14.14
C TYR A 105 10.55 17.41 15.58
N PRO A 106 10.86 16.32 16.31
CA PRO A 106 11.24 16.43 17.72
C PRO A 106 12.47 17.32 17.92
N SER A 107 12.34 18.35 18.78
CA SER A 107 13.38 19.36 18.98
C SER A 107 14.70 18.77 19.47
N HIS A 108 14.66 17.77 20.35
CA HIS A 108 15.87 17.10 20.84
C HIS A 108 16.63 16.31 19.76
N ILE A 109 16.01 16.05 18.61
CA ILE A 109 16.65 15.43 17.44
C ILE A 109 17.19 16.52 16.53
N VAL A 110 16.35 17.49 16.14
CA VAL A 110 16.77 18.53 15.20
C VAL A 110 17.74 19.55 15.80
N GLU A 111 17.78 19.68 17.12
CA GLU A 111 18.77 20.49 17.86
C GLU A 111 19.97 19.63 18.33
N HIS A 112 20.06 18.37 17.89
CA HIS A 112 21.15 17.49 18.31
C HIS A 112 22.51 18.00 17.83
N VAL A 113 23.45 18.21 18.75
CA VAL A 113 24.74 18.88 18.50
C VAL A 113 25.59 18.17 17.43
N SER A 114 25.44 16.85 17.29
CA SER A 114 26.14 16.05 16.27
C SER A 114 25.19 15.49 15.21
N PHE A 115 24.05 16.13 14.95
CA PHE A 115 23.01 15.63 14.04
C PHE A 115 23.59 15.21 12.68
N GLU A 116 24.32 16.08 11.97
CA GLU A 116 24.85 15.77 10.64
C GLU A 116 25.80 14.56 10.65
N LYS A 117 26.63 14.45 11.69
CA LYS A 117 27.58 13.35 11.85
C LYS A 117 26.87 12.03 12.14
N ASP A 118 25.81 12.08 12.94
CA ASP A 118 25.06 10.89 13.36
C ASP A 118 23.89 10.57 12.40
N TRP A 119 23.58 11.47 11.46
CA TRP A 119 22.48 11.33 10.50
C TRP A 119 22.50 10.01 9.75
N PRO A 120 23.63 9.48 9.25
CA PRO A 120 23.63 8.18 8.58
C PRO A 120 23.13 7.04 9.49
N GLN A 121 23.49 7.08 10.77
CA GLN A 121 23.02 6.11 11.75
C GLN A 121 21.53 6.31 12.09
N ILE A 122 21.10 7.58 12.22
CA ILE A 122 19.69 7.96 12.48
C ILE A 122 18.80 7.56 11.30
N SER A 123 19.20 7.86 10.06
CA SER A 123 18.46 7.59 8.84
C SER A 123 18.32 6.08 8.60
N ALA A 124 19.34 5.29 8.92
CA ALA A 124 19.29 3.84 8.85
C ALA A 124 18.28 3.24 9.83
N ALA A 125 18.32 3.68 11.10
CA ALA A 125 17.36 3.26 12.11
C ALA A 125 15.92 3.71 11.75
N PHE A 126 15.78 4.92 11.23
CA PHE A 126 14.52 5.49 10.78
C PHE A 126 13.90 4.70 9.62
N LEU A 127 14.69 4.34 8.61
CA LEU A 127 14.24 3.48 7.51
C LEU A 127 13.84 2.09 8.01
N GLY A 128 14.61 1.52 8.94
CA GLY A 128 14.28 0.24 9.57
C GLY A 128 12.92 0.27 10.25
N TYR A 129 12.66 1.34 11.03
CA TYR A 129 11.36 1.58 11.68
C TYR A 129 10.21 1.72 10.67
N ALA A 130 10.38 2.54 9.63
CA ALA A 130 9.39 2.72 8.57
C ALA A 130 9.07 1.40 7.84
N THR A 131 10.10 0.60 7.54
CA THR A 131 9.95 -0.70 6.87
C THR A 131 9.17 -1.70 7.72
N ARG A 132 9.47 -1.80 9.02
CA ARG A 132 8.72 -2.64 9.96
C ARG A 132 7.25 -2.26 10.06
N THR A 133 6.98 -0.96 10.15
CA THR A 133 5.63 -0.44 10.25
C THR A 133 4.84 -0.84 9.01
N TYR A 134 5.43 -0.64 7.82
CA TYR A 134 4.85 -1.08 6.55
C TYR A 134 4.61 -2.59 6.49
N VAL A 135 5.61 -3.41 6.85
CA VAL A 135 5.49 -4.87 6.86
C VAL A 135 4.36 -5.31 7.80
N THR A 136 4.30 -4.76 9.01
CA THR A 136 3.27 -5.08 10.01
C THR A 136 1.87 -4.72 9.51
N GLU A 137 1.72 -3.52 8.93
CA GLU A 137 0.48 -3.07 8.31
C GLU A 137 0.03 -3.99 7.18
N HIS A 138 0.95 -4.38 6.29
CA HIS A 138 0.63 -5.19 5.11
C HIS A 138 0.45 -6.67 5.45
N THR A 139 1.14 -7.21 6.44
CA THR A 139 0.87 -8.56 6.97
C THR A 139 -0.54 -8.61 7.55
N ARG A 140 -0.92 -7.62 8.38
CA ARG A 140 -2.29 -7.51 8.89
C ARG A 140 -3.30 -7.40 7.74
N TRP A 141 -2.97 -6.67 6.69
CA TRP A 141 -3.84 -6.54 5.52
C TRP A 141 -4.01 -7.88 4.78
N LEU A 142 -2.93 -8.65 4.60
CA LEU A 142 -2.99 -10.00 4.02
C LEU A 142 -3.83 -10.96 4.85
N ASP A 143 -3.70 -10.93 6.18
CA ASP A 143 -4.49 -11.76 7.09
C ASP A 143 -6.00 -11.43 6.99
N GLN A 144 -6.33 -10.17 6.68
CA GLN A 144 -7.70 -9.69 6.55
C GLN A 144 -8.24 -9.80 5.12
N ALA A 145 -7.38 -9.95 4.11
CA ALA A 145 -7.73 -9.89 2.69
C ALA A 145 -8.73 -10.96 2.25
N GLY A 146 -8.80 -12.11 2.94
CA GLY A 146 -9.78 -13.17 2.68
C GLY A 146 -11.25 -12.71 2.81
N GLY A 147 -11.51 -11.57 3.45
CA GLY A 147 -12.84 -10.96 3.57
C GLY A 147 -13.17 -9.86 2.54
N HIS A 148 -12.21 -9.41 1.74
CA HIS A 148 -12.41 -8.27 0.83
C HIS A 148 -12.73 -8.74 -0.59
N ASP A 149 -13.77 -8.15 -1.18
CA ASP A 149 -14.01 -8.33 -2.61
C ASP A 149 -13.04 -7.46 -3.45
N ARG A 150 -12.89 -7.82 -4.72
CA ARG A 150 -11.99 -7.12 -5.65
C ARG A 150 -12.27 -5.62 -5.77
N ALA A 151 -13.53 -5.20 -5.67
CA ALA A 151 -13.89 -3.80 -5.80
C ALA A 151 -13.54 -3.00 -4.54
N SER A 152 -13.72 -3.60 -3.36
CA SER A 152 -13.24 -3.05 -2.09
C SER A 152 -11.72 -2.90 -2.11
N LEU A 153 -10.98 -3.96 -2.49
CA LEU A 153 -9.51 -3.89 -2.60
C LEU A 153 -9.05 -2.78 -3.55
N SER A 154 -9.69 -2.66 -4.72
CA SER A 154 -9.37 -1.59 -5.67
C SER A 154 -9.63 -0.20 -5.09
N SER A 155 -10.75 -0.03 -4.39
CA SER A 155 -11.11 1.25 -3.76
C SER A 155 -10.11 1.63 -2.67
N ASP A 156 -9.74 0.66 -1.82
CA ASP A 156 -8.82 0.87 -0.69
C ASP A 156 -7.41 1.21 -1.19
N LEU A 157 -6.88 0.44 -2.15
CA LEU A 157 -5.57 0.71 -2.75
C LEU A 157 -5.54 2.05 -3.51
N SER A 158 -6.60 2.38 -4.27
CA SER A 158 -6.68 3.68 -4.95
C SER A 158 -6.79 4.86 -3.98
N LYS A 159 -7.42 4.66 -2.81
CA LYS A 159 -7.45 5.68 -1.76
C LYS A 159 -6.05 5.87 -1.17
N GLN A 160 -5.40 4.79 -0.75
CA GLN A 160 -4.03 4.85 -0.22
C GLN A 160 -3.05 5.50 -1.19
N TYR A 161 -3.18 5.23 -2.50
CA TYR A 161 -2.33 5.86 -3.50
C TYR A 161 -2.51 7.38 -3.55
N ARG A 162 -3.75 7.88 -3.44
CA ARG A 162 -4.01 9.33 -3.41
C ARG A 162 -3.50 9.96 -2.12
N ASP A 163 -3.79 9.34 -0.98
CA ASP A 163 -3.36 9.84 0.32
C ASP A 163 -1.81 9.95 0.35
N LEU A 164 -1.08 8.94 -0.15
CA LEU A 164 0.38 8.98 -0.25
C LEU A 164 0.91 9.97 -1.29
N LEU A 165 0.12 10.29 -2.33
CA LEU A 165 0.52 11.29 -3.31
C LEU A 165 0.43 12.69 -2.70
N GLU A 166 -0.61 12.95 -1.92
CA GLU A 166 -0.75 14.18 -1.13
C GLU A 166 0.41 14.31 -0.13
N ASP A 167 0.74 13.24 0.60
CA ASP A 167 1.89 13.22 1.50
C ASP A 167 3.20 13.50 0.75
N TYR A 168 3.41 12.90 -0.42
CA TYR A 168 4.61 13.12 -1.25
C TYR A 168 4.75 14.59 -1.72
N GLU A 169 3.64 15.19 -2.14
CA GLU A 169 3.61 16.61 -2.52
C GLU A 169 3.91 17.49 -1.31
N GLN A 170 3.33 17.19 -0.16
CA GLN A 170 3.61 17.92 1.08
C GLN A 170 5.08 17.78 1.51
N PHE A 171 5.67 16.57 1.46
CA PHE A 171 7.09 16.41 1.76
C PHE A 171 8.00 17.14 0.77
N THR A 172 7.55 17.36 -0.47
CA THR A 172 8.29 18.18 -1.42
C THR A 172 8.33 19.64 -0.96
N ILE A 173 7.18 20.17 -0.52
CA ILE A 173 7.08 21.51 0.08
C ILE A 173 7.94 21.58 1.35
N ASP A 174 7.84 20.58 2.24
CA ASP A 174 8.58 20.57 3.50
C ASP A 174 10.11 20.60 3.27
N VAL A 175 10.62 19.91 2.25
CA VAL A 175 12.05 19.97 1.86
C VAL A 175 12.42 21.39 1.41
N GLU A 176 11.59 22.02 0.57
CA GLU A 176 11.85 23.36 0.06
C GLU A 176 11.79 24.43 1.15
N GLU A 177 10.81 24.36 2.06
CA GLU A 177 10.62 25.32 3.15
C GLU A 177 11.70 25.19 4.24
N ASN A 178 12.29 24.01 4.39
CA ASN A 178 13.33 23.74 5.39
C ASN A 178 14.75 23.72 4.81
N ALA A 179 14.98 24.21 3.58
CA ALA A 179 16.31 24.21 2.95
C ALA A 179 17.40 24.93 3.76
N ASP A 180 17.03 25.89 4.61
CA ASP A 180 17.96 26.59 5.51
C ASP A 180 18.12 25.90 6.88
N PHE A 181 17.39 24.80 7.12
CA PHE A 181 17.40 24.01 8.35
C PHE A 181 17.62 22.53 8.05
N LEU A 182 18.88 22.20 7.78
CA LEU A 182 19.35 20.90 7.32
C LEU A 182 18.76 19.68 8.07
N PRO A 183 18.60 19.68 9.42
CA PRO A 183 18.01 18.52 10.09
C PRO A 183 16.57 18.21 9.66
N ALA A 184 15.72 19.24 9.53
CA ALA A 184 14.34 19.04 9.08
C ALA A 184 14.28 18.72 7.58
N GLU A 185 15.14 19.34 6.77
CA GLU A 185 15.27 19.04 5.35
C GLU A 185 15.58 17.55 5.14
N LEU A 186 16.57 17.01 5.86
CA LEU A 186 17.01 15.62 5.73
C LEU A 186 15.91 14.63 6.16
N ILE A 187 15.18 14.92 7.24
CA ILE A 187 14.04 14.09 7.67
C ILE A 187 12.92 14.13 6.62
N ALA A 188 12.55 15.32 6.14
CA ALA A 188 11.53 15.49 5.11
C ALA A 188 11.92 14.78 3.80
N PHE A 189 13.18 14.87 3.40
CA PHE A 189 13.71 14.20 2.22
C PHE A 189 13.66 12.67 2.36
N GLN A 190 14.00 12.14 3.53
CA GLN A 190 13.91 10.71 3.83
C GLN A 190 12.45 10.21 3.77
N ASN A 191 11.50 10.98 4.31
CA ASN A 191 10.07 10.69 4.18
C ASN A 191 9.63 10.69 2.72
N ARG A 192 10.07 11.68 1.94
CA ARG A 192 9.78 11.77 0.51
C ARG A 192 10.31 10.56 -0.27
N LEU A 193 11.54 10.14 0.01
CA LEU A 193 12.16 8.93 -0.54
C LEU A 193 11.32 7.69 -0.22
N TRP A 194 10.96 7.50 1.06
CA TRP A 194 10.16 6.36 1.49
C TRP A 194 8.77 6.34 0.83
N THR A 195 8.08 7.48 0.82
CA THR A 195 6.76 7.64 0.20
C THR A 195 6.80 7.38 -1.31
N SER A 196 7.86 7.80 -2.00
CA SER A 196 8.04 7.51 -3.44
C SER A 196 8.10 6.01 -3.74
N ARG A 197 8.78 5.22 -2.90
CA ARG A 197 8.82 3.75 -3.02
C ARG A 197 7.44 3.15 -2.83
N ARG A 198 6.70 3.60 -1.81
CA ARG A 198 5.33 3.13 -1.53
C ARG A 198 4.37 3.44 -2.68
N LEU A 199 4.48 4.60 -3.32
CA LEU A 199 3.68 4.95 -4.50
C LEU A 199 3.93 4.00 -5.67
N VAL A 200 5.20 3.69 -5.97
CA VAL A 200 5.56 2.73 -7.04
C VAL A 200 5.02 1.34 -6.71
N TRP A 201 5.15 0.91 -5.46
CA TRP A 201 4.63 -0.37 -4.99
C TRP A 201 3.11 -0.46 -5.09
N LEU A 202 2.37 0.57 -4.68
CA LEU A 202 0.91 0.60 -4.78
C LEU A 202 0.42 0.64 -6.24
N ALA A 203 1.12 1.34 -7.13
CA ALA A 203 0.83 1.29 -8.56
C ALA A 203 1.00 -0.15 -9.10
N GLY A 204 2.06 -0.84 -8.68
CA GLY A 204 2.28 -2.26 -8.97
C GLY A 204 1.20 -3.18 -8.38
N ASP A 205 0.69 -2.88 -7.19
CA ASP A 205 -0.39 -3.63 -6.54
C ASP A 205 -1.71 -3.46 -7.29
N LEU A 206 -2.06 -2.23 -7.66
CA LEU A 206 -3.23 -1.95 -8.51
C LEU A 206 -3.10 -2.66 -9.87
N GLY A 207 -1.91 -2.65 -10.45
CA GLY A 207 -1.57 -3.42 -11.66
C GLY A 207 -1.80 -4.92 -11.46
N SER A 208 -1.31 -5.50 -10.36
CA SER A 208 -1.49 -6.91 -10.02
C SER A 208 -2.96 -7.27 -9.83
N LEU A 209 -3.75 -6.38 -9.22
CA LEU A 209 -5.18 -6.56 -9.03
C LEU A 209 -5.96 -6.59 -10.35
N THR A 210 -5.44 -5.99 -11.43
CA THR A 210 -6.03 -6.13 -12.78
C THR A 210 -5.94 -7.58 -13.29
N ALA A 211 -4.85 -8.29 -12.96
CA ALA A 211 -4.64 -9.69 -13.31
C ALA A 211 -5.41 -10.65 -12.40
N GLY A 212 -5.61 -10.29 -11.13
CA GLY A 212 -6.46 -11.02 -10.20
C GLY A 212 -6.09 -10.79 -8.74
N THR A 213 -7.02 -11.10 -7.82
CA THR A 213 -6.77 -10.96 -6.38
C THR A 213 -5.62 -11.86 -5.92
N ASP A 214 -5.54 -13.10 -6.41
CA ASP A 214 -4.45 -14.03 -6.04
C ASP A 214 -3.06 -13.51 -6.49
N VAL A 215 -3.00 -12.82 -7.63
CA VAL A 215 -1.77 -12.23 -8.16
C VAL A 215 -1.32 -11.07 -7.25
N LEU A 216 -2.25 -10.20 -6.85
CA LEU A 216 -1.98 -9.15 -5.87
C LEU A 216 -1.45 -9.72 -4.55
N LEU A 217 -2.13 -10.72 -3.98
CA LEU A 217 -1.72 -11.31 -2.70
C LEU A 217 -0.32 -11.96 -2.81
N THR A 218 -0.04 -12.62 -3.94
CA THR A 218 1.29 -13.18 -4.21
C THR A 218 2.36 -12.09 -4.31
N ALA A 219 2.08 -10.99 -5.02
CA ALA A 219 3.00 -9.87 -5.17
C ALA A 219 3.30 -9.19 -3.83
N LEU A 220 2.27 -8.97 -3.01
CA LEU A 220 2.41 -8.42 -1.67
C LEU A 220 3.18 -9.34 -0.74
N GLN A 221 2.87 -10.64 -0.73
CA GLN A 221 3.61 -11.62 0.06
C GLN A 221 5.09 -11.66 -0.36
N ALA A 222 5.38 -11.64 -1.66
CA ALA A 222 6.75 -11.61 -2.16
C ALA A 222 7.48 -10.33 -1.72
N ARG A 223 6.82 -9.17 -1.75
CA ARG A 223 7.40 -7.91 -1.25
C ARG A 223 7.66 -7.94 0.24
N ILE A 224 6.71 -8.42 1.04
CA ILE A 224 6.89 -8.56 2.49
C ILE A 224 8.05 -9.52 2.78
N SER A 225 8.06 -10.69 2.15
CA SER A 225 9.16 -11.65 2.29
C SER A 225 10.50 -11.04 1.87
N HIS A 226 10.55 -10.24 0.82
CA HIS A 226 11.76 -9.52 0.42
C HIS A 226 12.20 -8.51 1.48
N LEU A 227 11.28 -7.71 2.04
CA LEU A 227 11.60 -6.75 3.10
C LEU A 227 11.96 -7.42 4.44
N GLN A 228 11.48 -8.64 4.68
CA GLN A 228 11.83 -9.45 5.86
C GLN A 228 13.14 -10.21 5.67
N CYS A 229 13.39 -10.76 4.46
CA CYS A 229 14.58 -11.56 4.14
C CYS A 229 15.79 -10.72 3.70
N ASN A 230 15.60 -9.52 3.16
CA ASN A 230 16.69 -8.56 2.94
C ASN A 230 17.06 -7.82 4.24
N THR A 231 17.06 -8.57 5.34
CA THR A 231 17.96 -8.46 6.50
C THR A 231 19.41 -8.89 6.14
N ILE A 232 19.73 -8.89 4.85
CA ILE A 232 21.03 -9.08 4.21
C ILE A 232 20.91 -8.37 2.86
N TRP A 233 21.55 -7.22 2.66
CA TRP A 233 22.13 -6.74 1.39
C TRP A 233 22.78 -5.38 1.55
#